data_AF-A0A0D3LAC4-F1
#
_entry.id   AF-A0A0D3LAC4-F1
#
_cell.length_a   1.000
_cell.length_b   1.000
_cell.length_c   1.000
_cell.angle_alpha   90.00
_cell.angle_beta   90.00
_cell.angle_gamma   90.00
#
_symmetry.space_group_name_H-M   'P 1'
#
loop_
_entity.id
_entity.type
_entity.pdbx_description
1 polymer ?
#
loop_
_entity_poly.entity_id
_entity_poly.type
_entity_poly.pdbx_seq_one_letter_code
_entity_poly.pdbx_strand_id
1 'polypeptide(L)'
;MIVITNYPGKAFRHGRLITKLLIFMLLPLSTIYAQQQETIPALPKVEIANSEVQTLTSAASGQEYKLFMHLPANYRATGKKYPVLYLLDAQWDFPLVSAIYGEQYYDGFIPEMIIVGITWGGSNPDYDKLRMNDLSPSAISEVPGTGQGERFLQFIRSELMPFVEQTYPASKNDRTLMGSSMGGLFTLYALFTDTELFDRYILTSPASSWDNGVIYTHEKAHAARSENLPVRLYMAHGELEGNLDGFHKLIAQLESRNYKGLQMKTKILEGIGHSGTKAEGYTRGLQHVYAKPALSLKSEILDQYVGTYRTSQGQNINIASENNQLILIYPNNFKQILLAETDHNFYIKGQFMQLEFKKEAGRVSGLQVQGFSGGEFLKKVN
;
A
#
# COMPACT_ATOMS: atom_id res chain seq x y z
N MET A 1 -19.32 -10.61 -29.17
CA MET A 1 -20.35 -10.99 -30.15
C MET A 1 -19.67 -11.58 -31.37
N ILE A 2 -19.70 -12.89 -31.54
CA ILE A 2 -19.19 -13.59 -32.73
C ILE A 2 -20.24 -14.62 -33.13
N VAL A 3 -20.67 -14.58 -34.39
CA VAL A 3 -21.73 -15.46 -34.94
C VAL A 3 -21.07 -16.42 -35.92
N ILE A 4 -21.37 -17.72 -35.80
CA ILE A 4 -21.03 -18.73 -36.80
C ILE A 4 -22.31 -19.47 -37.21
N THR A 5 -22.45 -19.71 -38.50
CA THR A 5 -23.70 -20.01 -39.21
C THR A 5 -23.99 -21.50 -39.39
N ASN A 6 -25.25 -21.90 -39.25
CA ASN A 6 -25.78 -23.21 -39.67
C ASN A 6 -26.21 -23.21 -41.16
N TYR A 7 -26.03 -24.32 -41.88
CA TYR A 7 -26.86 -24.71 -43.04
C TYR A 7 -27.02 -26.27 -43.10
N PRO A 8 -28.04 -26.84 -43.79
CA PRO A 8 -28.78 -28.03 -43.31
C PRO A 8 -28.88 -29.23 -44.30
N GLY A 9 -29.56 -30.32 -43.90
CA GLY A 9 -29.73 -31.52 -44.74
C GLY A 9 -30.98 -32.39 -44.47
N LYS A 10 -32.12 -32.00 -45.06
CA LYS A 10 -33.36 -32.74 -45.48
C LYS A 10 -33.79 -34.08 -44.81
N ALA A 11 -35.11 -34.17 -44.58
CA ALA A 11 -35.85 -35.35 -44.09
C ALA A 11 -36.41 -36.26 -45.21
N PHE A 12 -36.89 -37.47 -44.84
CA PHE A 12 -37.80 -38.27 -45.67
C PHE A 12 -38.89 -39.03 -44.88
N ARG A 13 -39.96 -39.40 -45.61
CA ARG A 13 -41.23 -40.07 -45.20
C ARG A 13 -41.31 -41.47 -45.82
N HIS A 14 -42.14 -42.45 -45.40
CA HIS A 14 -43.15 -42.61 -44.32
C HIS A 14 -43.36 -44.13 -44.07
N GLY A 15 -44.00 -44.55 -42.97
CA GLY A 15 -44.50 -45.94 -42.84
C GLY A 15 -45.17 -46.30 -41.51
N ARG A 16 -46.44 -46.71 -41.53
CA ARG A 16 -47.16 -47.35 -40.40
C ARG A 16 -47.12 -48.87 -40.57
N LEU A 17 -46.93 -49.63 -39.50
CA LEU A 17 -47.82 -50.74 -39.11
C LEU A 17 -47.58 -51.16 -37.64
N ILE A 18 -48.54 -51.89 -37.05
CA ILE A 18 -48.65 -52.15 -35.61
C ILE A 18 -48.42 -53.65 -35.30
N THR A 19 -48.05 -53.97 -34.05
CA THR A 19 -48.06 -55.31 -33.39
C THR A 19 -46.98 -56.30 -33.85
N LYS A 20 -46.15 -56.89 -32.98
CA LYS A 20 -46.48 -57.49 -31.66
C LYS A 20 -45.38 -57.33 -30.60
N LEU A 21 -45.81 -57.42 -29.34
CA LEU A 21 -44.98 -57.41 -28.13
C LEU A 21 -44.16 -58.70 -28.00
N LEU A 22 -42.86 -58.58 -27.73
CA LEU A 22 -42.03 -59.61 -27.09
C LEU A 22 -40.80 -58.92 -26.46
N ILE A 23 -41.00 -58.38 -25.25
CA ILE A 23 -39.95 -57.70 -24.50
C ILE A 23 -39.08 -58.77 -23.83
N PHE A 24 -37.96 -59.13 -24.48
CA PHE A 24 -36.84 -59.71 -23.76
C PHE A 24 -36.11 -58.58 -23.02
N MET A 25 -36.12 -58.62 -21.68
CA MET A 25 -35.26 -57.74 -20.87
C MET A 25 -33.80 -58.16 -21.02
N LEU A 26 -33.15 -57.66 -22.06
CA LEU A 26 -31.69 -57.51 -22.08
C LEU A 26 -31.36 -56.31 -21.19
N LEU A 27 -31.04 -56.57 -19.93
CA LEU A 27 -30.39 -55.59 -19.05
C LEU A 27 -29.04 -55.22 -19.66
N PRO A 28 -28.82 -53.97 -20.10
CA PRO A 28 -27.46 -53.53 -20.37
C PRO A 28 -26.74 -53.47 -19.03
N LEU A 29 -25.72 -54.31 -18.83
CA LEU A 29 -24.67 -54.01 -17.85
C LEU A 29 -23.87 -52.82 -18.38
N SER A 30 -24.45 -51.63 -18.28
CA SER A 30 -23.71 -50.38 -18.28
C SER A 30 -22.85 -50.37 -17.02
N THR A 31 -21.60 -50.82 -17.17
CA THR A 31 -20.57 -50.62 -16.16
C THR A 31 -20.42 -49.13 -15.95
N ILE A 32 -21.02 -48.64 -14.87
CA ILE A 32 -20.79 -47.28 -14.39
C ILE A 32 -19.34 -47.24 -13.93
N TYR A 33 -18.44 -46.87 -14.84
CA TYR A 33 -17.18 -46.27 -14.47
C TYR A 33 -17.50 -44.94 -13.81
N ALA A 34 -17.79 -44.99 -12.52
CA ALA A 34 -17.65 -43.83 -11.67
C ALA A 34 -16.18 -43.42 -11.80
N GLN A 35 -15.91 -42.33 -12.54
CA GLN A 35 -14.65 -41.62 -12.37
C GLN A 35 -14.64 -41.17 -10.91
N GLN A 36 -13.93 -41.93 -10.10
CA GLN A 36 -13.60 -41.56 -8.73
C GLN A 36 -12.75 -40.30 -8.86
N GLN A 37 -13.40 -39.15 -8.79
CA GLN A 37 -12.76 -37.86 -8.93
C GLN A 37 -11.79 -37.76 -7.77
N GLU A 38 -10.50 -37.96 -8.05
CA GLU A 38 -9.46 -37.96 -7.03
C GLU A 38 -9.54 -36.63 -6.29
N THR A 39 -9.97 -36.71 -5.03
CA THR A 39 -9.97 -35.56 -4.13
C THR A 39 -8.52 -35.29 -3.81
N ILE A 40 -7.86 -34.49 -4.66
CA ILE A 40 -6.48 -34.05 -4.46
C ILE A 40 -6.40 -33.50 -3.03
N PRO A 41 -5.63 -34.13 -2.13
CA PRO A 41 -5.58 -33.70 -0.74
C PRO A 41 -5.09 -32.25 -0.71
N ALA A 42 -5.81 -31.41 0.04
CA ALA A 42 -5.46 -30.00 0.15
C ALA A 42 -4.02 -29.88 0.70
N LEU A 43 -3.14 -29.31 -0.11
CA LEU A 43 -1.75 -29.08 0.30
C LEU A 43 -1.72 -28.13 1.51
N PRO A 44 -0.74 -28.28 2.43
CA PRO A 44 -0.51 -27.31 3.49
C PRO A 44 -0.39 -25.90 2.91
N LYS A 45 -1.08 -24.94 3.52
CA LYS A 45 -1.02 -23.53 3.12
C LYS A 45 0.24 -22.89 3.67
N VAL A 46 0.84 -21.98 2.90
CA VAL A 46 1.88 -21.07 3.39
C VAL A 46 1.20 -19.91 4.12
N GLU A 47 1.72 -19.54 5.28
CA GLU A 47 1.28 -18.38 6.05
C GLU A 47 2.30 -17.23 5.90
N ILE A 48 1.81 -15.99 5.94
CA ILE A 48 2.66 -14.80 5.98
C ILE A 48 2.98 -14.50 7.45
N ALA A 49 4.26 -14.40 7.79
CA ALA A 49 4.69 -14.14 9.16
C ALA A 49 4.14 -12.79 9.69
N ASN A 50 3.81 -12.75 10.98
CA ASN A 50 3.18 -11.60 11.66
C ASN A 50 1.88 -11.09 11.01
N SER A 51 1.15 -11.97 10.30
CA SER A 51 -0.16 -11.65 9.75
C SER A 51 -1.31 -12.37 10.44
N GLU A 52 -2.49 -11.74 10.43
CA GLU A 52 -3.75 -12.32 10.91
C GLU A 52 -4.92 -11.83 10.03
N VAL A 53 -6.07 -12.50 10.10
CA VAL A 53 -7.29 -12.08 9.42
C VAL A 53 -8.34 -11.68 10.45
N GLN A 54 -8.85 -10.46 10.34
CA GLN A 54 -10.04 -10.01 11.05
C GLN A 54 -11.24 -9.93 10.10
N THR A 55 -12.45 -9.98 10.66
CA THR A 55 -13.69 -9.76 9.92
C THR A 55 -14.43 -8.59 10.55
N LEU A 56 -14.90 -7.65 9.72
CA LEU A 56 -15.70 -6.51 10.16
C LEU A 56 -16.90 -6.33 9.23
N THR A 57 -18.11 -6.44 9.77
CA THR A 57 -19.35 -6.19 9.03
C THR A 57 -19.80 -4.76 9.26
N SER A 58 -19.94 -4.00 8.18
CA SER A 58 -20.43 -2.62 8.23
C SER A 58 -21.87 -2.58 8.73
N ALA A 59 -22.10 -1.90 9.84
CA ALA A 59 -23.43 -1.66 10.40
C ALA A 59 -24.30 -0.80 9.47
N ALA A 60 -23.68 0.09 8.69
CA ALA A 60 -24.41 0.97 7.75
C ALA A 60 -24.88 0.26 6.47
N SER A 61 -24.24 -0.84 6.07
CA SER A 61 -24.48 -1.47 4.75
C SER A 61 -24.73 -2.98 4.78
N GLY A 62 -24.45 -3.65 5.90
CA GLY A 62 -24.46 -5.12 6.01
C GLY A 62 -23.32 -5.82 5.26
N GLN A 63 -22.44 -5.08 4.58
CA GLN A 63 -21.30 -5.65 3.87
C GLN A 63 -20.26 -6.17 4.87
N GLU A 64 -19.93 -7.45 4.78
CA GLU A 64 -18.77 -8.03 5.46
C GLU A 64 -17.49 -7.64 4.72
N TYR A 65 -16.47 -7.21 5.45
CA TYR A 65 -15.10 -7.04 4.97
C TYR A 65 -14.17 -7.98 5.73
N LYS A 66 -13.16 -8.48 5.03
CA LYS A 66 -12.02 -9.19 5.61
C LYS A 66 -10.82 -8.26 5.61
N LEU A 67 -10.14 -8.21 6.74
CA LEU A 67 -8.99 -7.35 6.98
C LEU A 67 -7.77 -8.25 7.12
N PHE A 68 -6.88 -8.21 6.13
CA PHE A 68 -5.58 -8.88 6.20
C PHE A 68 -4.62 -7.95 6.92
N MET A 69 -4.29 -8.31 8.15
CA MET A 69 -3.46 -7.49 9.03
C MET A 69 -2.01 -7.93 8.90
N HIS A 70 -1.06 -7.00 8.77
CA HIS A 70 0.35 -7.25 9.08
C HIS A 70 0.72 -6.39 10.29
N LEU A 71 1.36 -7.00 11.30
CA LEU A 71 1.63 -6.39 12.59
C LEU A 71 3.14 -6.35 12.88
N PRO A 72 3.66 -5.30 13.52
CA PRO A 72 5.04 -5.27 13.99
C PRO A 72 5.34 -6.40 14.98
N ALA A 73 6.57 -6.91 14.99
CA ALA A 73 6.99 -7.91 15.97
C ALA A 73 6.84 -7.35 17.40
N ASN A 74 6.28 -8.15 18.32
CA ASN A 74 6.06 -7.77 19.72
C ASN A 74 5.25 -6.46 19.93
N TYR A 75 4.41 -6.05 18.97
CA TYR A 75 3.71 -4.75 18.96
C TYR A 75 2.94 -4.37 20.25
N ARG A 76 2.49 -5.35 21.04
CA ARG A 76 1.78 -5.10 22.32
C ARG A 76 2.71 -4.79 23.50
N ALA A 77 3.99 -5.18 23.43
CA ALA A 77 4.94 -5.07 24.54
C ALA A 77 5.71 -3.73 24.58
N THR A 78 5.66 -2.95 23.50
CA THR A 78 6.50 -1.74 23.33
C THR A 78 5.86 -0.46 23.88
N GLY A 79 4.53 -0.43 24.08
CA GLY A 79 3.77 0.79 24.38
C GLY A 79 3.72 1.82 23.23
N LYS A 80 4.43 1.58 22.12
CA LYS A 80 4.50 2.44 20.93
C LYS A 80 3.17 2.42 20.19
N LYS A 81 2.77 3.58 19.64
CA LYS A 81 1.73 3.67 18.61
C LYS A 81 2.37 3.67 17.22
N TYR A 82 1.78 2.94 16.29
CA TYR A 82 2.33 2.68 14.96
C TYR A 82 1.56 3.41 13.86
N PRO A 83 2.25 3.93 12.82
CA PRO A 83 1.67 4.24 11.52
C PRO A 83 0.73 3.15 11.01
N VAL A 84 -0.32 3.53 10.27
CA VAL A 84 -1.25 2.57 9.66
C VAL A 84 -1.33 2.76 8.15
N LEU A 85 -0.98 1.71 7.40
CA LEU A 85 -1.15 1.63 5.96
C LEU A 85 -2.44 0.88 5.62
N TYR A 86 -3.45 1.58 5.14
CA TYR A 86 -4.67 0.98 4.60
C TYR A 86 -4.45 0.63 3.13
N LEU A 87 -4.47 -0.66 2.80
CA LEU A 87 -4.24 -1.19 1.47
C LEU A 87 -5.56 -1.68 0.87
N LEU A 88 -5.94 -1.12 -0.27
CA LEU A 88 -7.08 -1.60 -1.06
C LEU A 88 -6.68 -2.87 -1.84
N ASP A 89 -7.68 -3.65 -2.28
CA ASP A 89 -7.48 -4.84 -3.11
C ASP A 89 -6.58 -5.93 -2.48
N ALA A 90 -6.70 -6.12 -1.15
CA ALA A 90 -5.82 -7.00 -0.38
C ALA A 90 -5.85 -8.47 -0.81
N GLN A 91 -6.93 -8.94 -1.45
CA GLN A 91 -7.01 -10.28 -2.05
C GLN A 91 -5.95 -10.55 -3.13
N TRP A 92 -5.42 -9.49 -3.75
CA TRP A 92 -4.33 -9.59 -4.73
C TRP A 92 -3.03 -8.98 -4.22
N ASP A 93 -3.11 -7.85 -3.50
CA ASP A 93 -1.93 -7.02 -3.25
C ASP A 93 -1.25 -7.26 -1.88
N PHE A 94 -1.94 -7.90 -0.92
CA PHE A 94 -1.38 -8.05 0.44
C PHE A 94 -0.06 -8.83 0.51
N PRO A 95 0.13 -9.98 -0.18
CA PRO A 95 1.41 -10.69 -0.16
C PRO A 95 2.56 -9.86 -0.75
N LEU A 96 2.28 -9.11 -1.82
CA LEU A 96 3.25 -8.22 -2.47
C LEU A 96 3.65 -7.07 -1.54
N VAL A 97 2.68 -6.39 -0.94
CA VAL A 97 2.94 -5.25 -0.05
C VAL A 97 3.60 -5.70 1.26
N SER A 98 3.29 -6.89 1.76
CA SER A 98 4.00 -7.48 2.92
C SER A 98 5.47 -7.75 2.62
N ALA A 99 5.81 -8.21 1.41
CA ALA A 99 7.20 -8.40 0.99
C ALA A 99 7.94 -7.07 0.84
N ILE A 100 7.33 -6.10 0.13
CA ILE A 100 7.88 -4.74 -0.03
C ILE A 100 8.10 -4.09 1.34
N TYR A 101 7.16 -4.21 2.28
CA TYR A 101 7.31 -3.69 3.64
C TYR A 101 8.56 -4.27 4.32
N GLY A 102 8.78 -5.60 4.24
CA GLY A 102 9.93 -6.25 4.85
C GLY A 102 11.27 -5.67 4.37
N GLU A 103 11.42 -5.52 3.05
CA GLU A 103 12.61 -4.93 2.42
C GLU A 103 12.78 -3.45 2.79
N GLN A 104 11.75 -2.64 2.62
CA GLN A 104 11.83 -1.20 2.88
C GLN A 104 12.01 -0.86 4.37
N TYR A 105 11.50 -1.72 5.25
CA TYR A 105 11.75 -1.64 6.69
C TYR A 105 13.19 -2.03 7.03
N TYR A 106 13.71 -3.14 6.46
CA TYR A 106 15.08 -3.58 6.69
C TYR A 106 16.13 -2.56 6.21
N ASP A 107 15.88 -1.89 5.09
CA ASP A 107 16.73 -0.81 4.57
C ASP A 107 16.52 0.55 5.28
N GLY A 108 15.62 0.62 6.26
CA GLY A 108 15.37 1.85 7.04
C GLY A 108 14.70 2.99 6.27
N PHE A 109 14.06 2.71 5.12
CA PHE A 109 13.31 3.70 4.36
C PHE A 109 11.96 4.06 4.99
N ILE A 110 11.35 3.13 5.72
CA ILE A 110 10.04 3.29 6.37
C ILE A 110 10.10 2.90 7.86
N PRO A 111 9.22 3.46 8.71
CA PRO A 111 9.07 3.00 10.09
C PRO A 111 8.39 1.63 10.15
N GLU A 112 8.48 0.96 11.31
CA GLU A 112 7.52 -0.11 11.65
C GLU A 112 6.08 0.42 11.54
N MET A 113 5.19 -0.34 10.89
CA MET A 113 3.79 0.05 10.72
C MET A 113 2.85 -1.15 10.80
N ILE A 114 1.58 -0.86 11.06
CA ILE A 114 0.48 -1.80 10.87
C ILE A 114 0.01 -1.67 9.42
N ILE A 115 -0.19 -2.79 8.73
CA ILE A 115 -0.84 -2.80 7.41
C ILE A 115 -2.24 -3.40 7.58
N VAL A 116 -3.25 -2.70 7.07
CA VAL A 116 -4.66 -3.10 7.06
C VAL A 116 -5.06 -3.29 5.60
N GLY A 117 -4.87 -4.50 5.10
CA GLY A 117 -5.35 -4.91 3.79
C GLY A 117 -6.87 -5.11 3.81
N ILE A 118 -7.62 -4.31 3.06
CA ILE A 118 -9.07 -4.38 2.95
C ILE A 118 -9.44 -5.27 1.75
N THR A 119 -10.26 -6.29 2.01
CA THR A 119 -10.97 -7.05 0.98
C THR A 119 -12.38 -7.40 1.46
N TRP A 120 -13.18 -8.03 0.61
CA TRP A 120 -14.59 -8.30 0.87
C TRP A 120 -14.81 -9.68 1.51
N GLY A 121 -15.81 -9.77 2.37
CA GLY A 121 -16.22 -10.98 3.07
C GLY A 121 -17.55 -11.55 2.58
N GLY A 122 -18.11 -12.47 3.36
CA GLY A 122 -19.34 -13.19 3.07
C GLY A 122 -19.10 -14.56 2.42
N SER A 123 -20.19 -15.22 2.06
CA SER A 123 -20.16 -16.51 1.36
C SER A 123 -19.87 -16.30 -0.12
N ASN A 124 -18.73 -16.82 -0.61
CA ASN A 124 -18.27 -16.73 -2.00
C ASN A 124 -18.34 -15.30 -2.58
N PRO A 125 -17.58 -14.32 -2.04
CA PRO A 125 -17.59 -12.95 -2.51
C PRO A 125 -17.14 -12.83 -3.98
N ASP A 126 -17.94 -12.10 -4.76
CA ASP A 126 -17.57 -11.61 -6.09
C ASP A 126 -16.71 -10.36 -5.92
N TYR A 127 -15.39 -10.54 -5.84
CA TYR A 127 -14.45 -9.45 -5.60
C TYR A 127 -14.51 -8.38 -6.69
N ASP A 128 -14.62 -8.75 -7.96
CA ASP A 128 -14.64 -7.78 -9.06
C ASP A 128 -15.89 -6.89 -8.96
N LYS A 129 -17.07 -7.47 -8.73
CA LYS A 129 -18.30 -6.70 -8.54
C LYS A 129 -18.24 -5.80 -7.31
N LEU A 130 -17.86 -6.34 -6.15
CA LEU A 130 -17.84 -5.58 -4.90
C LEU A 130 -16.80 -4.45 -4.94
N ARG A 131 -15.65 -4.71 -5.55
CA ARG A 131 -14.63 -3.70 -5.87
C ARG A 131 -15.16 -2.59 -6.77
N MET A 132 -15.82 -2.95 -7.88
CA MET A 132 -16.39 -1.93 -8.77
C MET A 132 -17.44 -1.09 -8.06
N ASN A 133 -18.26 -1.68 -7.19
CA ASN A 133 -19.23 -0.93 -6.38
C ASN A 133 -18.55 0.09 -5.47
N ASP A 134 -17.68 -0.38 -4.55
CA ASP A 134 -17.16 0.40 -3.43
C ASP A 134 -16.00 1.34 -3.82
N LEU A 135 -15.24 1.04 -4.88
CA LEU A 135 -14.10 1.87 -5.32
C LEU A 135 -14.45 2.87 -6.43
N SER A 136 -15.71 2.93 -6.88
CA SER A 136 -16.17 3.93 -7.86
C SER A 136 -16.88 5.10 -7.15
N PRO A 137 -16.45 6.36 -7.39
CA PRO A 137 -17.06 7.54 -6.77
C PRO A 137 -18.39 7.96 -7.44
N SER A 138 -18.66 7.46 -8.65
CA SER A 138 -19.90 7.68 -9.39
C SER A 138 -20.36 6.42 -10.13
N ALA A 139 -21.67 6.32 -10.33
CA ALA A 139 -22.32 5.23 -11.04
C ALA A 139 -22.21 5.40 -12.56
N ILE A 140 -21.95 4.30 -13.28
CA ILE A 140 -22.09 4.23 -14.74
C ILE A 140 -23.11 3.16 -15.13
N SER A 141 -23.79 3.37 -16.26
CA SER A 141 -24.90 2.51 -16.71
C SER A 141 -24.43 1.10 -17.12
N GLU A 142 -23.19 1.01 -17.57
CA GLU A 142 -22.51 -0.15 -18.12
C GLU A 142 -22.09 -1.16 -17.05
N VAL A 143 -21.94 -0.72 -15.80
CA VAL A 143 -21.51 -1.53 -14.65
C VAL A 143 -22.45 -1.26 -13.45
N PRO A 144 -23.62 -1.92 -13.40
CA PRO A 144 -24.62 -1.68 -12.35
C PRO A 144 -24.10 -1.98 -10.95
N GLY A 145 -24.36 -1.06 -10.00
CA GLY A 145 -23.90 -1.15 -8.60
C GLY A 145 -22.71 -0.26 -8.27
N THR A 146 -22.08 0.35 -9.27
CA THR A 146 -21.08 1.41 -9.13
C THR A 146 -21.64 2.68 -8.48
N GLY A 147 -20.77 3.54 -7.96
CA GLY A 147 -21.10 4.80 -7.29
C GLY A 147 -21.13 4.74 -5.76
N GLN A 148 -20.66 3.65 -5.14
CA GLN A 148 -20.74 3.46 -3.69
C GLN A 148 -19.52 4.02 -2.93
N GLY A 149 -18.64 4.78 -3.59
CA GLY A 149 -17.44 5.38 -3.00
C GLY A 149 -17.67 6.13 -1.69
N GLU A 150 -18.68 6.99 -1.59
CA GLU A 150 -18.96 7.70 -0.32
C GLU A 150 -19.37 6.72 0.80
N ARG A 151 -20.15 5.69 0.48
CA ARG A 151 -20.57 4.66 1.45
C ARG A 151 -19.35 3.89 1.98
N PHE A 152 -18.41 3.55 1.10
CA PHE A 152 -17.18 2.85 1.50
C PHE A 152 -16.22 3.76 2.27
N LEU A 153 -16.07 5.03 1.87
CA LEU A 153 -15.28 6.02 2.60
C LEU A 153 -15.84 6.27 4.00
N GLN A 154 -17.17 6.34 4.13
CA GLN A 154 -17.86 6.48 5.41
C GLN A 154 -17.69 5.23 6.31
N PHE A 155 -17.69 4.02 5.74
CA PHE A 155 -17.31 2.79 6.46
C PHE A 155 -15.86 2.87 6.96
N ILE A 156 -14.92 3.29 6.11
CA ILE A 156 -13.51 3.44 6.49
C ILE A 156 -13.37 4.42 7.67
N ARG A 157 -13.96 5.62 7.54
CA ARG A 157 -13.92 6.71 8.53
C ARG A 157 -14.55 6.33 9.86
N SER A 158 -15.75 5.75 9.84
CA SER A 158 -16.61 5.62 11.03
C SER A 158 -16.68 4.23 11.65
N GLU A 159 -16.21 3.19 10.95
CA GLU A 159 -16.27 1.81 11.43
C GLU A 159 -14.87 1.17 11.48
N LEU A 160 -14.15 1.17 10.35
CA LEU A 160 -12.86 0.50 10.22
C LEU A 160 -11.74 1.17 11.04
N MET A 161 -11.54 2.49 10.87
CA MET A 161 -10.49 3.20 11.61
C MET A 161 -10.69 3.10 13.13
N PRO A 162 -11.90 3.34 13.70
CA PRO A 162 -12.15 3.10 15.13
C PRO A 162 -11.87 1.65 15.58
N PHE A 163 -12.28 0.65 14.79
CA PHE A 163 -12.00 -0.77 15.09
C PHE A 163 -10.49 -1.05 15.19
N VAL A 164 -9.71 -0.57 14.22
CA VAL A 164 -8.25 -0.75 14.19
C VAL A 164 -7.59 -0.01 15.37
N GLU A 165 -8.01 1.22 15.65
CA GLU A 165 -7.47 2.06 16.73
C GLU A 165 -7.80 1.55 18.15
N GLN A 166 -8.90 0.81 18.30
CA GLN A 166 -9.29 0.16 19.56
C GLN A 166 -8.61 -1.21 19.75
N THR A 167 -8.45 -1.98 18.68
CA THR A 167 -7.94 -3.37 18.73
C THR A 167 -6.41 -3.45 18.78
N TYR A 168 -5.74 -2.48 18.13
CA TYR A 168 -4.29 -2.44 17.96
C TYR A 168 -3.71 -1.11 18.46
N PRO A 169 -2.39 -1.04 18.73
CA PRO A 169 -1.72 0.22 19.01
C PRO A 169 -1.48 1.04 17.72
N ALA A 170 -2.54 1.31 16.97
CA ALA A 170 -2.52 2.21 15.82
C ALA A 170 -2.45 3.69 16.25
N SER A 171 -1.74 4.49 15.47
CA SER A 171 -1.76 5.96 15.51
C SER A 171 -3.03 6.49 14.83
N LYS A 172 -3.62 7.54 15.41
CA LYS A 172 -4.77 8.24 14.82
C LYS A 172 -4.37 9.33 13.81
N ASN A 173 -3.12 9.77 13.87
CA ASN A 173 -2.58 10.92 13.13
C ASN A 173 -1.34 10.51 12.32
N ASP A 174 -1.31 9.26 11.86
CA ASP A 174 -0.29 8.72 10.97
C ASP A 174 -0.93 7.60 10.14
N ARG A 175 -1.72 7.99 9.13
CA ARG A 175 -2.46 7.08 8.26
C ARG A 175 -2.06 7.28 6.80
N THR A 176 -1.95 6.17 6.07
CA THR A 176 -1.64 6.13 4.65
C THR A 176 -2.70 5.33 3.91
N LEU A 177 -3.18 5.80 2.76
CA LEU A 177 -4.04 5.04 1.86
C LEU A 177 -3.25 4.59 0.62
N MET A 178 -3.35 3.32 0.25
CA MET A 178 -2.67 2.72 -0.89
C MET A 178 -3.63 1.93 -1.79
N GLY A 179 -3.56 2.15 -3.10
CA GLY A 179 -4.31 1.35 -4.06
C GLY A 179 -3.96 1.59 -5.52
N SER A 180 -4.34 0.65 -6.39
CA SER A 180 -4.04 0.67 -7.82
C SER A 180 -5.31 0.61 -8.67
N SER A 181 -5.30 1.14 -9.88
CA SER A 181 -6.46 1.07 -10.80
C SER A 181 -7.70 1.76 -10.23
N MET A 182 -8.84 1.07 -10.04
CA MET A 182 -9.99 1.59 -9.28
C MET A 182 -9.63 1.94 -7.83
N GLY A 183 -8.73 1.18 -7.18
CA GLY A 183 -8.17 1.58 -5.88
C GLY A 183 -7.35 2.87 -5.94
N GLY A 184 -6.71 3.16 -7.07
CA GLY A 184 -6.04 4.44 -7.31
C GLY A 184 -7.04 5.59 -7.50
N LEU A 185 -8.16 5.33 -8.19
CA LEU A 185 -9.29 6.27 -8.31
C LEU A 185 -9.94 6.56 -6.95
N PHE A 186 -10.22 5.53 -6.15
CA PHE A 186 -10.76 5.70 -4.80
C PHE A 186 -9.77 6.44 -3.88
N THR A 187 -8.47 6.15 -3.99
CA THR A 187 -7.41 6.87 -3.26
C THR A 187 -7.42 8.37 -3.58
N LEU A 188 -7.60 8.75 -4.86
CA LEU A 188 -7.79 10.15 -5.25
C LEU A 188 -9.14 10.72 -4.77
N TYR A 189 -10.22 9.92 -4.79
CA TYR A 189 -11.53 10.37 -4.31
C TYR A 189 -11.47 10.74 -2.83
N ALA A 190 -10.97 9.84 -1.99
CA ALA A 190 -10.77 10.07 -0.56
C ALA A 190 -9.88 11.30 -0.29
N LEU A 191 -8.84 11.52 -1.10
CA LEU A 191 -8.01 12.73 -1.02
C LEU A 191 -8.80 14.02 -1.24
N PHE A 192 -9.71 14.09 -2.22
CA PHE A 192 -10.44 15.32 -2.55
C PHE A 192 -11.78 15.49 -1.83
N THR A 193 -12.32 14.45 -1.19
CA THR A 193 -13.54 14.53 -0.38
C THR A 193 -13.28 14.65 1.11
N ASP A 194 -12.19 14.09 1.63
CA ASP A 194 -11.82 14.15 3.05
C ASP A 194 -10.30 14.19 3.26
N THR A 195 -9.74 15.40 3.12
CA THR A 195 -8.29 15.67 3.21
C THR A 195 -7.67 15.42 4.58
N GLU A 196 -8.48 15.29 5.64
CA GLU A 196 -7.98 15.11 7.02
C GLU A 196 -7.97 13.62 7.43
N LEU A 197 -8.49 12.72 6.59
CA LEU A 197 -8.63 11.31 6.92
C LEU A 197 -7.30 10.54 6.87
N PHE A 198 -6.42 10.90 5.94
CA PHE A 198 -5.09 10.31 5.75
C PHE A 198 -4.03 11.40 5.51
N ASP A 199 -2.84 11.20 6.08
CA ASP A 199 -1.68 12.09 5.90
C ASP A 199 -0.95 11.83 4.58
N ARG A 200 -1.12 10.62 4.02
CA ARG A 200 -0.32 10.09 2.92
C ARG A 200 -1.15 9.24 1.95
N TYR A 201 -0.83 9.34 0.67
CA TYR A 201 -1.52 8.66 -0.41
C TYR A 201 -0.50 8.06 -1.39
N ILE A 202 -0.61 6.76 -1.68
CA ILE A 202 0.23 6.06 -2.65
C ILE A 202 -0.68 5.39 -3.68
N LEU A 203 -0.52 5.72 -4.95
CA LEU A 203 -1.35 5.13 -6.00
C LEU A 203 -0.60 4.83 -7.29
N THR A 204 -1.08 3.79 -7.99
CA THR A 204 -0.53 3.39 -9.30
C THR A 204 -1.67 3.19 -10.31
N SER A 205 -1.42 3.60 -11.56
CA SER A 205 -2.34 3.42 -12.69
C SER A 205 -3.80 3.86 -12.38
N PRO A 206 -4.06 5.03 -11.76
CA PRO A 206 -5.40 5.40 -11.33
C PRO A 206 -6.37 5.45 -12.51
N ALA A 207 -7.58 4.92 -12.32
CA ALA A 207 -8.67 4.95 -13.30
C ALA A 207 -9.27 6.36 -13.50
N SER A 208 -8.42 7.34 -13.79
CA SER A 208 -8.70 8.78 -13.89
C SER A 208 -9.63 9.17 -15.05
N SER A 209 -9.90 8.25 -15.97
CA SER A 209 -10.88 8.39 -17.05
C SER A 209 -12.30 7.91 -16.67
N TRP A 210 -12.47 7.28 -15.50
CA TRP A 210 -13.78 6.80 -15.02
C TRP A 210 -14.84 7.90 -15.07
N ASP A 211 -16.02 7.56 -15.60
CA ASP A 211 -17.16 8.48 -15.75
C ASP A 211 -16.74 9.85 -16.30
N ASN A 212 -16.15 9.84 -17.50
CA ASN A 212 -15.65 11.02 -18.22
C ASN A 212 -14.61 11.85 -17.43
N GLY A 213 -13.94 11.21 -16.46
CA GLY A 213 -13.00 11.85 -15.55
C GLY A 213 -13.67 12.55 -14.38
N VAL A 214 -14.65 11.91 -13.73
CA VAL A 214 -15.33 12.42 -12.53
C VAL A 214 -14.37 12.91 -11.44
N ILE A 215 -13.16 12.34 -11.36
CA ILE A 215 -12.14 12.74 -10.38
C ILE A 215 -11.68 14.19 -10.55
N TYR A 216 -11.66 14.73 -11.77
CA TYR A 216 -11.36 16.15 -12.02
C TYR A 216 -12.45 17.08 -11.44
N THR A 217 -13.68 16.59 -11.27
CA THR A 217 -14.78 17.32 -10.65
C THR A 217 -14.64 17.34 -9.13
N HIS A 218 -14.24 16.23 -8.51
CA HIS A 218 -13.93 16.19 -7.07
C HIS A 218 -12.74 17.07 -6.72
N GLU A 219 -11.67 17.05 -7.51
CA GLU A 219 -10.52 17.97 -7.35
C GLU A 219 -10.96 19.44 -7.44
N LYS A 220 -11.79 19.80 -8.43
CA LYS A 220 -12.32 21.17 -8.57
C LYS A 220 -13.19 21.57 -7.38
N ALA A 221 -13.97 20.65 -6.84
CA ALA A 221 -14.79 20.89 -5.65
C ALA A 221 -13.92 21.06 -4.38
N HIS A 222 -12.77 20.39 -4.28
CA HIS A 222 -11.76 20.68 -3.25
C HIS A 222 -11.15 22.07 -3.43
N ALA A 223 -10.62 22.37 -4.63
CA ALA A 223 -10.01 23.66 -4.97
C ALA A 223 -10.91 24.87 -4.69
N ALA A 224 -12.23 24.73 -4.91
CA ALA A 224 -13.21 25.77 -4.64
C ALA A 224 -13.50 26.01 -3.14
N ARG A 225 -13.12 25.06 -2.27
CA ARG A 225 -13.32 25.12 -0.81
C ARG A 225 -12.05 25.42 -0.04
N SER A 226 -10.88 25.00 -0.53
CA SER A 226 -9.61 25.09 0.19
C SER A 226 -8.40 25.14 -0.74
N GLU A 227 -7.46 26.02 -0.44
CA GLU A 227 -6.10 26.02 -1.00
C GLU A 227 -5.14 25.08 -0.23
N ASN A 228 -5.57 24.51 0.89
CA ASN A 228 -4.76 23.59 1.69
C ASN A 228 -4.94 22.15 1.20
N LEU A 229 -3.83 21.43 1.03
CA LEU A 229 -3.79 19.99 0.79
C LEU A 229 -2.51 19.41 1.43
N PRO A 230 -2.39 19.41 2.78
CA PRO A 230 -1.13 19.22 3.50
C PRO A 230 -0.71 17.74 3.61
N VAL A 231 -0.72 17.02 2.49
CA VAL A 231 -0.49 15.57 2.41
C VAL A 231 0.77 15.24 1.61
N ARG A 232 1.27 14.01 1.79
CA ARG A 232 2.29 13.43 0.90
C ARG A 232 1.63 12.49 -0.12
N LEU A 233 1.78 12.81 -1.40
CA LEU A 233 1.15 12.09 -2.51
C LEU A 233 2.22 11.48 -3.43
N TYR A 234 2.18 10.16 -3.62
CA TYR A 234 2.92 9.49 -4.68
C TYR A 234 1.95 8.91 -5.72
N MET A 235 2.20 9.22 -7.00
CA MET A 235 1.44 8.67 -8.12
C MET A 235 2.37 8.04 -9.16
N ALA A 236 2.04 6.85 -9.66
CA ALA A 236 2.72 6.25 -10.81
C ALA A 236 1.77 5.76 -11.89
N HIS A 237 2.28 5.59 -13.10
CA HIS A 237 1.57 5.03 -14.25
C HIS A 237 2.56 4.24 -15.11
N GLY A 238 2.13 3.13 -15.71
CA GLY A 238 2.94 2.37 -16.65
C GLY A 238 3.05 3.10 -17.98
N GLU A 239 4.21 3.05 -18.61
CA GLU A 239 4.44 3.61 -19.96
C GLU A 239 3.62 2.88 -21.02
N LEU A 240 3.44 1.56 -20.88
CA LEU A 240 2.75 0.71 -21.86
C LEU A 240 1.22 0.67 -21.67
N GLU A 241 0.68 1.55 -20.83
CA GLU A 241 -0.75 1.66 -20.55
C GLU A 241 -1.43 2.67 -21.49
N GLY A 242 -2.73 2.45 -21.75
CA GLY A 242 -3.57 3.48 -22.36
C GLY A 242 -3.81 4.67 -21.44
N ASN A 243 -4.31 5.79 -21.99
CA ASN A 243 -4.73 6.99 -21.23
C ASN A 243 -3.60 7.70 -20.44
N LEU A 244 -2.36 7.61 -20.92
CA LEU A 244 -1.23 8.38 -20.38
C LEU A 244 -1.52 9.91 -20.36
N ASP A 245 -2.22 10.43 -21.37
CA ASP A 245 -2.67 11.82 -21.43
C ASP A 245 -3.61 12.22 -20.27
N GLY A 246 -4.46 11.30 -19.82
CA GLY A 246 -5.29 11.49 -18.64
C GLY A 246 -4.45 11.62 -17.37
N PHE A 247 -3.41 10.78 -17.23
CA PHE A 247 -2.49 10.89 -16.11
C PHE A 247 -1.71 12.22 -16.14
N HIS A 248 -1.17 12.62 -17.29
CA HIS A 248 -0.51 13.93 -17.46
C HIS A 248 -1.45 15.11 -17.18
N LYS A 249 -2.72 15.04 -17.62
CA LYS A 249 -3.74 16.05 -17.34
C LYS A 249 -4.01 16.20 -15.84
N LEU A 250 -4.07 15.09 -15.09
CA LEU A 250 -4.24 15.12 -13.62
C LEU A 250 -3.04 15.78 -12.93
N ILE A 251 -1.81 15.46 -13.36
CA ILE A 251 -0.59 16.08 -12.84
C ILE A 251 -0.60 17.59 -13.09
N ALA A 252 -0.79 18.00 -14.34
CA ALA A 252 -0.83 19.42 -14.71
C ALA A 252 -1.95 20.19 -13.98
N GLN A 253 -3.12 19.55 -13.76
CA GLN A 253 -4.20 20.14 -12.97
C GLN A 253 -3.77 20.38 -11.52
N LEU A 254 -3.15 19.40 -10.85
CA LEU A 254 -2.69 19.53 -9.46
C LEU A 254 -1.53 20.55 -9.31
N GLU A 255 -0.57 20.55 -10.23
CA GLU A 255 0.53 21.52 -10.26
C GLU A 255 0.00 22.95 -10.44
N SER A 256 -1.01 23.16 -11.29
CA SER A 256 -1.61 24.48 -11.51
C SER A 256 -2.27 25.10 -10.27
N ARG A 257 -2.62 24.29 -9.25
CA ARG A 257 -3.28 24.77 -8.03
C ARG A 257 -2.34 25.41 -7.02
N ASN A 258 -1.07 25.02 -7.02
CA ASN A 258 -0.11 25.42 -5.98
C ASN A 258 -0.62 25.17 -4.55
N TYR A 259 -1.27 24.01 -4.30
CA TYR A 259 -1.85 23.69 -3.01
C TYR A 259 -0.84 23.78 -1.84
N LYS A 260 -1.25 24.47 -0.78
CA LYS A 260 -0.46 24.66 0.45
C LYS A 260 -0.25 23.32 1.16
N GLY A 261 1.02 22.96 1.31
CA GLY A 261 1.46 21.75 2.02
C GLY A 261 1.51 20.47 1.17
N LEU A 262 1.07 20.49 -0.10
CA LEU A 262 1.10 19.32 -0.97
C LEU A 262 2.55 18.91 -1.30
N GLN A 263 2.93 17.71 -0.87
CA GLN A 263 4.23 17.09 -1.19
C GLN A 263 4.01 15.97 -2.22
N MET A 264 3.84 16.35 -3.48
CA MET A 264 3.55 15.43 -4.58
C MET A 264 4.83 14.92 -5.26
N LYS A 265 4.83 13.64 -5.64
CA LYS A 265 5.80 13.05 -6.57
C LYS A 265 5.10 12.12 -7.56
N THR A 266 5.48 12.22 -8.81
CA THR A 266 4.88 11.48 -9.93
C THR A 266 5.95 10.67 -10.66
N LYS A 267 5.57 9.55 -11.30
CA LYS A 267 6.49 8.80 -12.17
C LYS A 267 5.78 8.01 -13.27
N ILE A 268 6.30 8.08 -14.50
CA ILE A 268 6.04 7.08 -15.54
C ILE A 268 7.04 5.93 -15.38
N LEU A 269 6.54 4.70 -15.39
CA LEU A 269 7.32 3.48 -15.21
C LEU A 269 7.61 2.88 -16.60
N GLU A 270 8.84 3.09 -17.06
CA GLU A 270 9.38 2.65 -18.36
C GLU A 270 9.22 1.14 -18.56
N GLY A 271 8.70 0.73 -19.72
CA GLY A 271 8.47 -0.69 -20.06
C GLY A 271 7.42 -1.41 -19.21
N ILE A 272 6.74 -0.73 -18.28
CA ILE A 272 5.74 -1.33 -17.38
C ILE A 272 4.31 -1.15 -17.93
N GLY A 273 3.51 -2.22 -17.86
CA GLY A 273 2.06 -2.20 -18.06
C GLY A 273 1.26 -2.28 -16.76
N HIS A 274 -0.07 -2.16 -16.84
CA HIS A 274 -1.01 -1.91 -15.74
C HIS A 274 -0.69 -2.62 -14.41
N SER A 275 -0.70 -3.96 -14.37
CA SER A 275 -0.48 -4.71 -13.13
C SER A 275 0.96 -4.64 -12.60
N GLY A 276 1.95 -4.40 -13.47
CA GLY A 276 3.37 -4.33 -13.10
C GLY A 276 3.72 -3.07 -12.30
N THR A 277 2.88 -2.02 -12.38
CA THR A 277 3.15 -0.75 -11.68
C THR A 277 3.13 -0.89 -10.17
N LYS A 278 2.45 -1.91 -9.63
CA LYS A 278 2.28 -2.13 -8.19
C LYS A 278 3.62 -2.34 -7.48
N ALA A 279 4.49 -3.22 -8.00
CA ALA A 279 5.74 -3.57 -7.33
C ALA A 279 6.70 -2.38 -7.21
N GLU A 280 7.06 -1.73 -8.33
CA GLU A 280 7.94 -0.55 -8.31
C GLU A 280 7.23 0.68 -7.72
N GLY A 281 5.95 0.89 -8.05
CA GLY A 281 5.17 2.04 -7.64
C GLY A 281 4.87 2.08 -6.14
N TYR A 282 4.45 0.98 -5.53
CA TYR A 282 4.25 0.92 -4.07
C TYR A 282 5.58 1.06 -3.32
N THR A 283 6.67 0.44 -3.81
CA THR A 283 8.03 0.57 -3.24
C THR A 283 8.49 2.04 -3.22
N ARG A 284 8.46 2.71 -4.39
CA ARG A 284 8.86 4.13 -4.50
C ARG A 284 7.89 5.06 -3.76
N GLY A 285 6.61 4.70 -3.70
CA GLY A 285 5.59 5.44 -2.96
C GLY A 285 5.87 5.44 -1.46
N LEU A 286 6.14 4.27 -0.88
CA LEU A 286 6.54 4.12 0.51
C LEU A 286 7.79 4.96 0.83
N GLN A 287 8.85 4.85 0.01
CA GLN A 287 10.07 5.66 0.14
C GLN A 287 9.81 7.18 0.08
N HIS A 288 8.84 7.63 -0.73
CA HIS A 288 8.49 9.06 -0.85
C HIS A 288 7.67 9.54 0.35
N VAL A 289 6.56 8.88 0.66
CA VAL A 289 5.60 9.41 1.65
C VAL A 289 6.12 9.24 3.09
N TYR A 290 6.95 8.23 3.37
CA TYR A 290 7.61 8.06 4.67
C TYR A 290 9.02 8.67 4.74
N ALA A 291 9.45 9.41 3.71
CA ALA A 291 10.77 10.05 3.69
C ALA A 291 11.02 10.89 4.96
N LYS A 292 12.09 10.54 5.69
CA LYS A 292 12.62 11.33 6.80
C LYS A 292 13.07 12.72 6.30
N PRO A 293 12.92 13.78 7.11
CA PRO A 293 13.56 15.07 6.85
C PRO A 293 15.07 14.92 6.68
N ALA A 294 15.66 15.65 5.74
CA ALA A 294 17.10 15.80 5.59
C ALA A 294 17.44 17.30 5.73
N LEU A 295 17.53 17.76 6.97
CA LEU A 295 17.65 19.17 7.32
C LEU A 295 19.04 19.73 7.02
N SER A 296 19.07 20.93 6.43
CA SER A 296 20.29 21.74 6.35
C SER A 296 20.50 22.49 7.67
N LEU A 297 21.22 21.88 8.60
CA LEU A 297 21.62 22.52 9.86
C LEU A 297 22.75 23.53 9.63
N LYS A 298 22.91 24.50 10.52
CA LYS A 298 24.06 25.43 10.49
C LYS A 298 25.33 24.75 11.00
N SER A 299 26.50 25.20 10.54
CA SER A 299 27.79 24.67 10.99
C SER A 299 27.97 24.71 12.51
N GLU A 300 27.52 25.76 13.20
CA GLU A 300 27.68 25.86 14.67
C GLU A 300 26.87 24.80 15.44
N ILE A 301 25.89 24.17 14.81
CA ILE A 301 25.17 23.00 15.35
C ILE A 301 25.99 21.73 15.06
N LEU A 302 26.46 21.57 13.83
CA LEU A 302 27.21 20.39 13.38
C LEU A 302 28.56 20.23 14.11
N ASP A 303 29.28 21.33 14.31
CA ASP A 303 30.63 21.33 14.88
C ASP A 303 30.66 20.83 16.35
N GLN A 304 29.52 20.89 17.06
CA GLN A 304 29.36 20.29 18.40
C GLN A 304 29.52 18.75 18.37
N TYR A 305 29.13 18.13 17.26
CA TYR A 305 29.10 16.69 17.05
C TYR A 305 30.39 16.14 16.41
N VAL A 306 31.26 17.00 15.88
CA VAL A 306 32.59 16.62 15.38
C VAL A 306 33.45 16.07 16.51
N GLY A 307 34.17 14.97 16.26
CA GLY A 307 35.06 14.34 17.22
C GLY A 307 35.15 12.82 17.05
N THR A 308 35.88 12.18 17.96
CA THR A 308 36.06 10.74 18.05
C THR A 308 35.07 10.17 19.07
N TYR A 309 34.42 9.07 18.71
CA TYR A 309 33.49 8.34 19.57
C TYR A 309 33.97 6.89 19.71
N ARG A 310 33.91 6.35 20.93
CA ARG A 310 34.45 5.03 21.26
C ARG A 310 33.34 4.04 21.58
N THR A 311 33.36 2.89 20.92
CA THR A 311 32.46 1.76 21.17
C THR A 311 32.75 1.11 22.52
N SER A 312 31.82 0.30 23.02
CA SER A 312 31.99 -0.58 24.19
C SER A 312 33.16 -1.55 24.02
N GLN A 313 33.48 -1.93 22.79
CA GLN A 313 34.62 -2.79 22.43
C GLN A 313 35.95 -2.02 22.28
N GLY A 314 35.96 -0.71 22.57
CA GLY A 314 37.16 0.12 22.52
C GLY A 314 37.59 0.60 21.14
N GLN A 315 36.81 0.31 20.09
CA GLN A 315 37.08 0.83 18.74
C GLN A 315 36.68 2.30 18.66
N ASN A 316 37.48 3.11 17.96
CA ASN A 316 37.18 4.52 17.71
C ASN A 316 36.56 4.68 16.32
N ILE A 317 35.41 5.34 16.23
CA ILE A 317 34.89 5.96 15.00
C ILE A 317 35.16 7.47 15.06
N ASN A 318 35.22 8.14 13.92
CA ASN A 318 35.33 9.60 13.86
C ASN A 318 34.11 10.20 13.16
N ILE A 319 33.74 11.40 13.59
CA ILE A 319 32.70 12.21 12.95
C ILE A 319 33.35 13.54 12.57
N ALA A 320 33.31 13.85 11.28
CA ALA A 320 33.81 15.08 10.69
C ALA A 320 32.67 15.94 10.15
N SER A 321 32.92 17.22 9.93
CA SER A 321 32.03 18.13 9.21
C SER A 321 32.66 18.40 7.84
N GLU A 322 32.00 17.97 6.76
CA GLU A 322 32.45 18.20 5.38
C GLU A 322 31.27 18.77 4.58
N ASN A 323 31.48 19.86 3.84
CA ASN A 323 30.44 20.52 3.03
C ASN A 323 29.12 20.82 3.78
N ASN A 324 29.21 21.20 5.06
CA ASN A 324 28.06 21.44 5.95
C ASN A 324 27.15 20.20 6.12
N GLN A 325 27.76 19.02 6.17
CA GLN A 325 27.15 17.74 6.55
C GLN A 325 28.06 16.99 7.52
N LEU A 326 27.49 16.16 8.40
CA LEU A 326 28.31 15.26 9.21
C LEU A 326 28.67 14.01 8.41
N ILE A 327 29.93 13.61 8.49
CA ILE A 327 30.48 12.41 7.87
C ILE A 327 30.91 11.45 8.98
N LEU A 328 30.32 10.26 9.01
CA LEU A 328 30.77 9.14 9.82
C LEU A 328 31.94 8.45 9.12
N ILE A 329 33.05 8.26 9.84
CA ILE A 329 34.30 7.68 9.34
C ILE A 329 34.66 6.46 10.20
N TYR A 330 34.69 5.30 9.56
CA TYR A 330 35.00 4.02 10.18
C TYR A 330 36.54 3.78 10.26
N PRO A 331 37.02 2.84 11.09
CA PRO A 331 38.45 2.52 11.22
C PRO A 331 39.17 2.14 9.92
N ASN A 332 38.43 1.64 8.92
CA ASN A 332 38.93 1.30 7.59
C ASN A 332 38.90 2.48 6.59
N ASN A 333 38.67 3.71 7.07
CA ASN A 333 38.45 4.94 6.29
C ASN A 333 37.21 4.92 5.37
N PHE A 334 36.29 3.96 5.53
CA PHE A 334 34.98 4.05 4.89
C PHE A 334 34.22 5.27 5.44
N LYS A 335 33.59 6.05 4.56
CA LYS A 335 32.87 7.28 4.88
C LYS A 335 31.40 7.17 4.54
N GLN A 336 30.52 7.66 5.40
CA GLN A 336 29.08 7.77 5.15
C GLN A 336 28.54 9.13 5.56
N ILE A 337 27.65 9.70 4.74
CA ILE A 337 26.97 10.96 5.04
C ILE A 337 25.85 10.69 6.05
N LEU A 338 25.85 11.45 7.13
CA LEU A 338 24.76 11.49 8.12
C LEU A 338 23.78 12.60 7.73
N LEU A 339 22.53 12.22 7.49
CA LEU A 339 21.44 13.17 7.20
C LEU A 339 20.74 13.55 8.50
N ALA A 340 20.51 14.84 8.72
CA ALA A 340 19.86 15.36 9.92
C ALA A 340 18.33 15.21 9.85
N GLU A 341 17.74 14.45 10.77
CA GLU A 341 16.29 14.36 10.98
C GLU A 341 15.79 15.41 11.97
N THR A 342 16.61 15.73 12.99
CA THR A 342 16.47 16.89 13.89
C THR A 342 17.82 17.60 14.05
N ASP A 343 17.95 18.54 14.99
CA ASP A 343 19.24 19.14 15.35
C ASP A 343 20.16 18.21 16.18
N HIS A 344 19.69 17.02 16.57
CA HIS A 344 20.42 16.02 17.35
C HIS A 344 20.24 14.56 16.88
N ASN A 345 19.22 14.27 16.06
CA ASN A 345 18.97 12.97 15.46
C ASN A 345 19.40 12.95 14.00
N PHE A 346 20.15 11.92 13.63
CA PHE A 346 20.68 11.70 12.30
C PHE A 346 20.42 10.26 11.85
N TYR A 347 20.48 10.02 10.55
CA TYR A 347 20.33 8.70 9.94
C TYR A 347 21.19 8.55 8.69
N ILE A 348 21.38 7.32 8.25
CA ILE A 348 22.01 6.99 6.97
C ILE A 348 20.91 6.54 6.01
N LYS A 349 20.86 7.12 4.80
CA LYS A 349 19.84 6.78 3.81
C LYS A 349 20.06 5.38 3.24
N GLY A 350 19.03 4.53 3.28
CA GLY A 350 19.11 3.15 2.80
C GLY A 350 19.87 2.22 3.75
N GLN A 351 19.94 2.56 5.04
CA GLN A 351 20.39 1.66 6.10
C GLN A 351 19.49 1.83 7.33
N PHE A 352 19.17 0.74 8.02
CA PHE A 352 18.54 0.80 9.33
C PHE A 352 19.58 1.21 10.40
N MET A 353 19.89 2.51 10.42
CA MET A 353 20.77 3.11 11.42
C MET A 353 20.23 4.48 11.81
N GLN A 354 19.84 4.60 13.07
CA GLN A 354 19.51 5.87 13.72
C GLN A 354 20.64 6.28 14.66
N LEU A 355 20.97 7.56 14.68
CA LEU A 355 22.12 8.12 15.37
C LEU A 355 21.67 9.35 16.17
N GLU A 356 21.51 9.20 17.48
CA GLU A 356 21.08 10.28 18.38
C GLU A 356 22.27 10.78 19.22
N PHE A 357 22.66 12.04 19.04
CA PHE A 357 23.68 12.66 19.88
C PHE A 357 23.13 13.03 21.25
N LYS A 358 23.72 12.45 22.30
CA LYS A 358 23.35 12.73 23.70
C LYS A 358 24.18 13.90 24.24
N LYS A 359 23.54 14.77 25.04
CA LYS A 359 24.20 15.89 25.72
C LYS A 359 24.06 15.76 27.24
N GLU A 360 25.15 16.01 27.95
CA GLU A 360 25.21 16.12 29.42
C GLU A 360 25.79 17.49 29.78
N ALA A 361 25.15 18.20 30.71
CA ALA A 361 25.54 19.57 31.10
C ALA A 361 25.78 20.53 29.90
N GLY A 362 24.98 20.37 28.82
CA GLY A 362 25.07 21.18 27.60
C GLY A 362 26.17 20.77 26.61
N ARG A 363 26.99 19.75 26.90
CA ARG A 363 28.05 19.25 26.01
C ARG A 363 27.69 17.86 25.47
N VAL A 364 28.10 17.55 24.24
CA VAL A 364 27.89 16.22 23.66
C VAL A 364 28.72 15.17 24.42
N SER A 365 28.06 14.24 25.10
CA SER A 365 28.71 13.19 25.89
C SER A 365 28.94 11.91 25.10
N GLY A 366 28.15 11.70 24.03
CA GLY A 366 28.28 10.56 23.15
C GLY A 366 27.16 10.48 22.12
N LEU A 367 27.06 9.30 21.51
CA LEU A 367 26.21 9.00 20.39
C LEU A 367 25.51 7.66 20.64
N GLN A 368 24.19 7.68 20.76
CA GLN A 368 23.38 6.47 20.76
C GLN A 368 23.17 6.05 19.30
N VAL A 369 23.72 4.90 18.92
CA VAL A 369 23.43 4.25 17.64
C VAL A 369 22.37 3.18 17.88
N GLN A 370 21.37 3.11 16.99
CA GLN A 370 20.36 2.06 16.97
C GLN A 370 20.32 1.44 15.58
N GLY A 371 20.73 0.18 15.50
CA GLY A 371 20.63 -0.67 14.30
C GLY A 371 19.45 -1.63 14.36
N PHE A 372 19.29 -2.46 13.32
CA PHE A 372 18.19 -3.42 13.20
C PHE A 372 18.24 -4.49 14.32
N SER A 373 19.44 -4.97 14.64
CA SER A 373 19.67 -6.04 15.62
C SER A 373 19.85 -5.56 17.07
N GLY A 374 19.81 -4.25 17.33
CA GLY A 374 20.11 -3.67 18.65
C GLY A 374 20.81 -2.31 18.56
N GLY A 375 21.08 -1.70 19.71
CA GLY A 375 21.73 -0.40 19.83
C GLY A 375 22.95 -0.40 20.75
N GLU A 376 23.82 0.58 20.56
CA GLU A 376 25.05 0.79 21.33
C GLU A 376 25.23 2.29 21.64
N PHE A 377 25.69 2.63 22.85
CA PHE A 377 26.12 3.98 23.19
C PHE A 377 27.64 4.12 23.00
N LEU A 378 28.03 5.06 22.15
CA LEU A 378 29.43 5.36 21.85
C LEU A 378 29.82 6.65 22.57
N LYS A 379 30.77 6.55 23.50
CA LYS A 379 31.20 7.70 24.32
C LYS A 379 32.06 8.66 23.49
N LYS A 380 31.80 9.97 23.56
CA LYS A 380 32.69 10.98 22.97
C LYS A 380 33.99 11.08 23.79
N VAL A 381 35.14 11.11 23.14
CA VAL A 381 36.46 11.00 23.83
C VAL A 381 37.41 12.18 23.61
N ASN A 382 37.03 13.16 22.79
CA ASN A 382 37.70 14.44 22.57
C ASN A 382 36.68 15.52 22.15
#